data_AF-A0AAW5QCU6-F1
#
_entry.id   AF-A0AAW5QCU6-F1
#
_cell.length_a   1.000
_cell.length_b   1.000
_cell.length_c   1.000
_cell.angle_alpha   90.00
_cell.angle_beta   90.00
_cell.angle_gamma   90.00
#
_symmetry.space_group_name_H-M   'P 1'
#
loop_
_entity.id
_entity.type
_entity.pdbx_description
1 polymer ?
#
loop_
_entity_poly.entity_id
_entity_poly.type
_entity_poly.pdbx_seq_one_letter_code
_entity_poly.pdbx_strand_id
1 'polypeptide(L)'
;ELARAEKLVDGVDHAADDIATARRDLEPLVAEVEEELEMAARLLASTDVSDATSRDLTAAASAGRDAVEAARRDGQTDPLGTFSRLIEVDRELDEALAAAGHEAEAAGRARAARRAALTRAAGAVREADDFIGSRSYVIGQAARTRLASAKNSLATAEATVGPAAFPAADRALNLAREALRLAQDDASRPQYTGRYGGPYGPYGRGGRGGSGTGALVGGMIAGALIQGMTRGAGSSFGSGSSWGGGLGGGGGFGRGFGGGGFSGGGAGGWGGGGAGGRF
;
A
#
# COMPACT_ATOMS: atom_id res chain seq x y z
N GLU A 1 19.96 -50.86 44.20
CA GLU A 1 21.17 -50.12 43.76
C GLU A 1 21.33 -50.08 42.24
N LEU A 2 21.05 -51.17 41.50
CA LEU A 2 21.07 -51.20 40.02
C LEU A 2 20.22 -50.10 39.35
N ALA A 3 18.97 -49.90 39.78
CA ALA A 3 18.09 -48.85 39.24
C ALA A 3 18.58 -47.41 39.50
N ARG A 4 19.53 -47.20 40.43
CA ARG A 4 20.15 -45.90 40.69
C ARG A 4 21.38 -45.68 39.81
N ALA A 5 22.09 -46.76 39.47
CA ALA A 5 23.20 -46.73 38.53
C ALA A 5 22.71 -46.51 37.09
N GLU A 6 21.61 -47.17 36.68
CA GLU A 6 20.99 -46.97 35.35
C GLU A 6 20.58 -45.51 35.12
N LYS A 7 19.88 -44.88 36.07
CA LYS A 7 19.48 -43.46 35.96
C LYS A 7 20.66 -42.49 35.88
N LEU A 8 21.79 -42.83 36.50
CA LEU A 8 22.99 -41.99 36.42
C LEU A 8 23.68 -42.16 35.06
N VAL A 9 23.67 -43.36 34.48
CA VAL A 9 24.18 -43.61 33.12
C VAL A 9 23.31 -42.91 32.08
N ASP A 10 21.99 -43.08 32.14
CA ASP A 10 21.06 -42.40 31.23
C ASP A 10 21.21 -40.86 31.30
N GLY A 11 21.38 -40.31 32.51
CA GLY A 11 21.60 -38.88 32.70
C GLY A 11 22.94 -38.38 32.15
N VAL A 12 23.99 -39.21 32.15
CA VAL A 12 25.29 -38.88 31.57
C VAL A 12 25.26 -38.97 30.06
N ASP A 13 24.58 -39.98 29.49
CA ASP A 13 24.43 -40.14 28.04
C ASP A 13 23.63 -38.96 27.46
N HIS A 14 22.54 -38.55 28.10
CA HIS A 14 21.80 -37.34 27.70
C HIS A 14 22.66 -36.07 27.79
N ALA A 15 23.44 -35.90 28.86
CA ALA A 15 24.33 -34.74 28.99
C ALA A 15 25.42 -34.71 27.90
N ALA A 16 25.94 -35.88 27.50
CA ALA A 16 26.92 -35.98 26.43
C ALA A 16 26.32 -35.59 25.07
N ASP A 17 25.09 -36.04 24.78
CA ASP A 17 24.35 -35.69 23.57
C ASP A 17 24.01 -34.19 23.52
N ASP A 18 23.58 -33.60 24.65
CA ASP A 18 23.28 -32.17 24.76
C ASP A 18 24.53 -31.32 24.54
N ILE A 19 25.67 -31.69 25.15
CA ILE A 19 26.96 -31.00 24.95
C ILE A 19 27.41 -31.12 23.49
N ALA A 20 27.28 -32.30 22.88
CA ALA A 20 27.66 -32.51 21.48
C ALA A 20 26.81 -31.65 20.55
N THR A 21 25.51 -31.54 20.83
CA THR A 21 24.57 -30.70 20.10
C THR A 21 24.93 -29.22 20.26
N ALA A 22 25.11 -28.73 21.50
CA ALA A 22 25.50 -27.36 21.75
C ALA A 22 26.82 -27.00 21.04
N ARG A 23 27.82 -27.88 21.05
CA ARG A 23 29.09 -27.65 20.33
C ARG A 23 28.91 -27.59 18.81
N ARG A 24 28.00 -28.40 18.25
CA ARG A 24 27.70 -28.42 16.82
C ARG A 24 26.97 -27.14 16.39
N ASP A 25 26.03 -26.68 17.22
CA ASP A 25 25.08 -25.62 16.87
C ASP A 25 25.53 -24.23 17.34
N LEU A 26 26.56 -24.14 18.19
CA LEU A 26 27.10 -22.87 18.68
C LEU A 26 27.67 -21.97 17.57
N GLU A 27 28.48 -22.50 16.66
CA GLU A 27 29.07 -21.69 15.57
C GLU A 27 28.00 -21.17 14.59
N PRO A 28 27.03 -22.00 14.15
CA PRO A 28 25.87 -21.50 13.41
C PRO A 28 25.11 -20.37 14.13
N LEU A 29 24.83 -20.54 15.43
CA LEU A 29 24.10 -19.53 16.22
C LEU A 29 24.92 -18.22 16.38
N VAL A 30 26.24 -18.32 16.53
CA VAL A 30 27.11 -17.13 16.53
C VAL A 30 27.01 -16.38 15.20
N ALA A 31 27.03 -17.09 14.07
CA ALA A 31 26.91 -16.47 12.76
C ALA A 31 25.55 -15.78 12.56
N GLU A 32 24.46 -16.41 13.01
CA GLU A 32 23.09 -15.85 12.99
C GLU A 32 23.02 -14.53 13.77
N VAL A 33 23.47 -14.52 15.03
CA VAL A 33 23.50 -13.30 15.86
C VAL A 33 24.39 -12.23 15.24
N GLU A 34 25.51 -12.57 14.58
CA GLU A 34 26.33 -11.58 13.87
C GLU A 34 25.61 -10.94 12.68
N GLU A 35 24.86 -11.71 11.90
CA GLU A 35 24.02 -11.19 10.82
C GLU A 35 22.92 -10.25 11.37
N GLU A 36 22.30 -10.63 12.48
CA GLU A 36 21.33 -9.81 13.20
C GLU A 36 21.90 -8.51 13.73
N LEU A 37 23.13 -8.52 14.25
CA LEU A 37 23.84 -7.32 14.68
C LEU A 37 24.12 -6.37 13.51
N GLU A 38 24.38 -6.89 12.31
CA GLU A 38 24.46 -6.07 11.11
C GLU A 38 23.10 -5.47 10.73
N MET A 39 22.02 -6.26 10.81
CA MET A 39 20.67 -5.77 10.57
C MET A 39 20.28 -4.66 11.57
N ALA A 40 20.62 -4.85 12.85
CA ALA A 40 20.42 -3.87 13.91
C ALA A 40 21.18 -2.58 13.59
N ALA A 41 22.43 -2.66 13.17
CA ALA A 41 23.22 -1.49 12.78
C ALA A 41 22.57 -0.72 11.61
N ARG A 42 22.02 -1.42 10.61
CA ARG A 42 21.32 -0.79 9.48
C ARG A 42 20.04 -0.07 9.93
N LEU A 43 19.26 -0.68 10.83
CA LEU A 43 18.04 -0.08 11.38
C LEU A 43 18.35 1.12 12.29
N LEU A 44 19.40 1.04 13.12
CA LEU A 44 19.84 2.16 13.98
C LEU A 44 20.37 3.36 13.19
N ALA A 45 20.86 3.16 11.97
CA ALA A 45 21.24 4.24 11.06
C ALA A 45 20.04 4.89 10.35
N SER A 46 18.85 4.30 10.45
CA SER A 46 17.62 4.80 9.84
C SER A 46 16.98 5.89 10.67
N THR A 47 16.33 6.85 10.01
CA THR A 47 15.44 7.84 10.67
C THR A 47 13.98 7.36 10.74
N ASP A 48 13.70 6.13 10.31
CA ASP A 48 12.36 5.55 10.27
C ASP A 48 12.00 4.77 11.55
N VAL A 49 12.95 4.63 12.49
CA VAL A 49 12.76 3.97 13.78
C VAL A 49 12.66 5.03 14.89
N SER A 50 11.75 4.85 15.83
CA SER A 50 11.54 5.80 16.93
C SER A 50 12.72 5.78 17.92
N ASP A 51 12.91 6.86 18.67
CA ASP A 51 13.98 6.94 19.67
C ASP A 51 13.84 5.87 20.76
N ALA A 52 12.61 5.45 21.10
CA ALA A 52 12.37 4.42 22.09
C ALA A 52 12.81 3.04 21.55
N THR A 53 12.29 2.66 20.39
CA THR A 53 12.63 1.41 19.72
C THR A 53 14.12 1.33 19.37
N SER A 54 14.74 2.46 19.01
CA SER A 54 16.19 2.54 18.78
C SER A 54 17.02 2.31 20.06
N ARG A 55 16.54 2.79 21.21
CA ARG A 55 17.19 2.53 22.50
C ARG A 55 17.12 1.06 22.89
N ASP A 56 15.95 0.44 22.71
CA ASP A 56 15.75 -0.98 23.01
C ASP A 56 16.61 -1.86 22.09
N LEU A 57 16.63 -1.57 20.78
CA LEU A 57 17.49 -2.26 19.82
C LEU A 57 18.98 -2.06 20.11
N THR A 58 19.39 -0.88 20.58
CA THR A 58 20.78 -0.63 20.99
C THR A 58 21.17 -1.49 22.18
N ALA A 59 20.28 -1.63 23.17
CA ALA A 59 20.53 -2.45 24.36
C ALA A 59 20.64 -3.94 24.00
N ALA A 60 19.68 -4.47 23.22
CA ALA A 60 19.69 -5.86 22.76
C ALA A 60 20.93 -6.16 21.90
N ALA A 61 21.28 -5.28 20.96
CA ALA A 61 22.48 -5.44 20.15
C ALA A 61 23.78 -5.36 20.98
N SER A 62 23.81 -4.60 22.08
CA SER A 62 24.95 -4.61 22.99
C SER A 62 25.08 -5.96 23.70
N ALA A 63 23.97 -6.49 24.23
CA ALA A 63 23.95 -7.81 24.86
C ALA A 63 24.35 -8.92 23.88
N GLY A 64 23.89 -8.84 22.62
CA GLY A 64 24.26 -9.73 21.52
C GLY A 64 25.77 -9.77 21.28
N ARG A 65 26.40 -8.60 21.16
CA ARG A 65 27.86 -8.51 21.01
C ARG A 65 28.60 -9.14 22.20
N ASP A 66 28.17 -8.83 23.42
CA ASP A 66 28.79 -9.39 24.63
C ASP A 66 28.65 -10.91 24.69
N ALA A 67 27.50 -11.46 24.26
CA ALA A 67 27.24 -12.89 24.22
C ALA A 67 28.06 -13.60 23.13
N VAL A 68 28.18 -13.02 21.93
CA VAL A 68 29.04 -13.54 20.85
C VAL A 68 30.51 -13.55 21.28
N GLU A 69 30.98 -12.49 21.94
CA GLU A 69 32.34 -12.45 22.47
C GLU A 69 32.58 -13.51 23.54
N ALA A 70 31.63 -13.69 24.48
CA ALA A 70 31.69 -14.75 25.47
C ALA A 70 31.71 -16.13 24.79
N ALA A 71 30.91 -16.33 23.75
CA ALA A 71 30.87 -17.59 23.02
C ALA A 71 32.17 -17.96 22.33
N ARG A 72 32.86 -16.96 21.75
CA ARG A 72 34.17 -17.15 21.16
C ARG A 72 35.26 -17.46 22.20
N ARG A 73 35.15 -16.90 23.40
CA ARG A 73 36.12 -17.13 24.49
C ARG A 73 35.90 -18.46 25.20
N ASP A 74 34.66 -18.74 25.58
CA ASP A 74 34.32 -19.76 26.56
C ASP A 74 33.57 -20.96 25.94
N GLY A 75 33.19 -20.90 24.66
CA GLY A 75 32.37 -21.93 24.00
C GLY A 75 33.02 -23.32 23.90
N GLN A 76 34.34 -23.43 24.04
CA GLN A 76 35.02 -24.72 24.15
C GLN A 76 35.01 -25.28 25.57
N THR A 77 35.05 -24.42 26.58
CA THR A 77 35.14 -24.78 28.01
C THR A 77 33.77 -24.94 28.66
N ASP A 78 32.78 -24.17 28.21
CA ASP A 78 31.39 -24.21 28.66
C ASP A 78 30.44 -24.05 27.46
N PRO A 79 30.32 -25.09 26.60
CA PRO A 79 29.46 -25.02 25.43
C PRO A 79 27.98 -24.89 25.78
N LEU A 80 27.52 -25.54 26.86
CA LEU A 80 26.11 -25.50 27.25
C LEU A 80 25.71 -24.14 27.82
N GLY A 81 26.50 -23.59 28.75
CA GLY A 81 26.21 -22.28 29.35
C GLY A 81 26.29 -21.17 28.31
N THR A 82 27.30 -21.23 27.44
CA THR A 82 27.44 -20.30 26.32
C THR A 82 26.26 -20.39 25.35
N PHE A 83 25.91 -21.59 24.90
CA PHE A 83 24.82 -21.80 23.94
C PHE A 83 23.47 -21.33 24.51
N SER A 84 23.19 -21.66 25.78
CA SER A 84 21.97 -21.23 26.45
C SER A 84 21.89 -19.70 26.57
N ARG A 85 22.99 -19.04 26.97
CA ARG A 85 23.06 -17.58 27.03
C ARG A 85 22.88 -16.94 25.67
N LEU A 86 23.47 -17.53 24.62
CA LEU A 86 23.37 -16.99 23.27
C LEU A 86 21.92 -17.08 22.76
N ILE A 87 21.21 -18.19 22.99
CA ILE A 87 19.77 -18.32 22.67
C ILE A 87 18.92 -17.26 23.39
N GLU A 88 19.18 -17.01 24.66
CA GLU A 88 18.42 -16.01 25.43
C GLU A 88 18.56 -14.62 24.83
N VAL A 89 19.79 -14.24 24.47
CA VAL A 89 20.11 -12.92 23.92
C VAL A 89 19.68 -12.80 22.45
N ASP A 90 19.82 -13.86 21.67
CA ASP A 90 19.32 -13.98 20.30
C ASP A 90 17.82 -13.66 20.25
N ARG A 91 17.01 -14.33 21.10
CA ARG A 91 15.58 -14.03 21.23
C ARG A 91 15.29 -12.55 21.57
N GLU A 92 16.06 -11.94 22.46
CA GLU A 92 15.90 -10.52 22.81
C GLU A 92 16.27 -9.58 21.65
N LEU A 93 17.31 -9.92 20.89
CA LEU A 93 17.73 -9.20 19.69
C LEU A 93 16.66 -9.31 18.60
N ASP A 94 16.13 -10.50 18.38
CA ASP A 94 15.05 -10.80 17.45
C ASP A 94 13.79 -9.99 17.73
N GLU A 95 13.35 -9.94 18.99
CA GLU A 95 12.19 -9.15 19.42
C GLU A 95 12.40 -7.66 19.13
N ALA A 96 13.60 -7.13 19.40
CA ALA A 96 13.94 -5.75 19.13
C ALA A 96 14.06 -5.45 17.63
N LEU A 97 14.63 -6.37 16.84
CA LEU A 97 14.70 -6.30 15.38
C LEU A 97 13.31 -6.29 14.75
N ALA A 98 12.41 -7.16 15.21
CA ALA A 98 11.03 -7.22 14.73
C ALA A 98 10.30 -5.90 14.98
N ALA A 99 10.45 -5.30 16.17
CA ALA A 99 9.85 -4.02 16.50
C ALA A 99 10.39 -2.89 15.60
N ALA A 100 11.71 -2.78 15.46
CA ALA A 100 12.35 -1.77 14.62
C ALA A 100 12.03 -1.95 13.13
N GLY A 101 12.03 -3.20 12.65
CA GLY A 101 11.67 -3.57 11.28
C GLY A 101 10.24 -3.18 10.96
N HIS A 102 9.29 -3.47 11.85
CA HIS A 102 7.88 -3.09 11.66
C HIS A 102 7.70 -1.57 11.53
N GLU A 103 8.39 -0.77 12.36
CA GLU A 103 8.36 0.70 12.26
C GLU A 103 8.95 1.19 10.93
N ALA A 104 10.12 0.68 10.55
CA ALA A 104 10.78 1.04 9.30
C ALA A 104 9.90 0.71 8.06
N GLU A 105 9.28 -0.47 8.04
CA GLU A 105 8.35 -0.88 6.99
C GLU A 105 7.09 0.01 6.95
N ALA A 106 6.51 0.33 8.12
CA ALA A 106 5.34 1.20 8.21
C ALA A 106 5.66 2.61 7.68
N ALA A 107 6.81 3.17 8.04
CA ALA A 107 7.27 4.45 7.52
C ALA A 107 7.52 4.41 6.00
N GLY A 108 8.11 3.32 5.50
CA GLY A 108 8.29 3.07 4.07
C GLY A 108 6.97 3.03 3.30
N ARG A 109 5.99 2.28 3.80
CA ARG A 109 4.63 2.22 3.22
C ARG A 109 3.95 3.58 3.24
N ALA A 110 4.06 4.35 4.32
CA ALA A 110 3.50 5.69 4.40
C ALA A 110 4.12 6.65 3.38
N ARG A 111 5.45 6.61 3.21
CA ARG A 111 6.16 7.40 2.17
C ARG A 111 5.72 7.02 0.76
N ALA A 112 5.59 5.73 0.46
CA ALA A 112 5.11 5.25 -0.83
C ALA A 112 3.67 5.70 -1.11
N ALA A 113 2.76 5.56 -0.13
CA ALA A 113 1.39 6.02 -0.23
C ALA A 113 1.29 7.53 -0.47
N ARG A 114 2.08 8.34 0.26
CA ARG A 114 2.17 9.79 0.05
C ARG A 114 2.60 10.14 -1.38
N ARG A 115 3.66 9.50 -1.89
CA ARG A 115 4.13 9.72 -3.27
C ARG A 115 3.04 9.40 -4.30
N ALA A 116 2.31 8.31 -4.10
CA ALA A 116 1.20 7.94 -4.98
C ALA A 116 0.06 8.98 -4.94
N ALA A 117 -0.32 9.47 -3.76
CA ALA A 117 -1.34 10.51 -3.61
C ALA A 117 -0.93 11.83 -4.30
N LEU A 118 0.32 12.27 -4.10
CA LEU A 118 0.85 13.47 -4.76
C LEU A 118 0.91 13.31 -6.28
N THR A 119 1.34 12.16 -6.78
CA THR A 119 1.40 11.89 -8.23
C THR A 119 0.01 11.98 -8.86
N ARG A 120 -1.02 11.40 -8.22
CA ARG A 120 -2.41 11.48 -8.69
C ARG A 120 -2.93 12.92 -8.69
N ALA A 121 -2.70 13.66 -7.60
CA ALA A 121 -3.12 15.06 -7.48
C ALA A 121 -2.43 15.96 -8.52
N ALA A 122 -1.11 15.82 -8.66
CA ALA A 122 -0.31 16.56 -9.64
C ALA A 122 -0.74 16.27 -11.09
N GLY A 123 -1.05 15.01 -11.40
CA GLY A 123 -1.59 14.63 -12.71
C GLY A 123 -2.91 15.32 -13.03
N ALA A 124 -3.86 15.31 -12.09
CA ALA A 124 -5.15 15.98 -12.28
C ALA A 124 -5.02 17.51 -12.38
N VAL A 125 -4.13 18.12 -11.58
CA VAL A 125 -3.85 19.56 -11.66
C VAL A 125 -3.27 19.92 -13.03
N ARG A 126 -2.32 19.13 -13.55
CA ARG A 126 -1.72 19.33 -14.87
C ARG A 126 -2.75 19.20 -15.98
N GLU A 127 -3.58 18.16 -15.96
CA GLU A 127 -4.64 17.95 -16.94
C GLU A 127 -5.61 19.14 -17.00
N ALA A 128 -6.05 19.63 -15.83
CA ALA A 128 -6.90 20.81 -15.74
C ALA A 128 -6.19 22.08 -16.25
N ASP A 129 -4.91 22.27 -15.91
CA ASP A 129 -4.09 23.40 -16.35
C ASP A 129 -3.91 23.42 -17.88
N ASP A 130 -3.59 22.28 -18.48
CA ASP A 130 -3.41 22.13 -19.94
C ASP A 130 -4.72 22.36 -20.69
N PHE A 131 -5.83 21.80 -20.20
CA PHE A 131 -7.15 22.02 -20.79
C PHE A 131 -7.57 23.49 -20.69
N ILE A 132 -7.36 24.12 -19.54
CA ILE A 132 -7.71 25.52 -19.32
C ILE A 132 -6.82 26.47 -20.13
N GLY A 133 -5.52 26.20 -20.19
CA GLY A 133 -4.55 26.99 -20.94
C GLY A 133 -4.82 26.99 -22.45
N SER A 134 -5.13 25.81 -23.02
CA SER A 134 -5.40 25.66 -24.45
C SER A 134 -6.69 26.35 -24.94
N ARG A 135 -7.62 26.67 -24.04
CA ARG A 135 -8.95 27.24 -24.36
C ARG A 135 -9.26 28.48 -23.52
N SER A 136 -8.22 29.26 -23.23
CA SER A 136 -8.29 30.40 -22.32
C SER A 136 -9.28 31.51 -22.74
N TYR A 137 -9.73 31.58 -23.99
CA TYR A 137 -10.72 32.58 -24.41
C TYR A 137 -12.17 32.22 -23.99
N VAL A 138 -12.52 30.94 -23.96
CA VAL A 138 -13.91 30.47 -23.76
C VAL A 138 -14.19 30.00 -22.32
N ILE A 139 -13.15 29.81 -21.52
CA ILE A 139 -13.27 29.28 -20.17
C ILE A 139 -13.59 30.40 -19.17
N GLY A 140 -14.53 30.14 -18.27
CA GLY A 140 -15.01 31.08 -17.25
C GLY A 140 -14.03 31.27 -16.07
N GLN A 141 -14.29 32.29 -15.27
CA GLN A 141 -13.50 32.58 -14.07
C GLN A 141 -13.59 31.48 -13.01
N ALA A 142 -14.75 30.82 -12.88
CA ALA A 142 -14.98 29.77 -11.89
C ALA A 142 -13.97 28.61 -12.04
N ALA A 143 -13.77 28.10 -13.25
CA ALA A 143 -12.79 27.04 -13.54
C ALA A 143 -11.36 27.47 -13.18
N ARG A 144 -10.97 28.71 -13.51
CA ARG A 144 -9.63 29.24 -13.20
C ARG A 144 -9.41 29.40 -11.69
N THR A 145 -10.38 29.94 -10.96
CA THR A 145 -10.31 30.06 -9.50
C THR A 145 -10.20 28.68 -8.84
N ARG A 146 -10.95 27.70 -9.36
CA ARG A 146 -10.91 26.32 -8.87
C ARG A 146 -9.54 25.68 -9.07
N LEU A 147 -8.94 25.88 -10.24
CA LEU A 147 -7.58 25.44 -10.56
C LEU A 147 -6.54 26.11 -9.66
N ALA A 148 -6.65 27.42 -9.39
CA ALA A 148 -5.73 28.12 -8.49
C ALA A 148 -5.78 27.53 -7.07
N SER A 149 -6.98 27.25 -6.56
CA SER A 149 -7.14 26.58 -5.26
C SER A 149 -6.57 25.15 -5.27
N ALA A 150 -6.70 24.43 -6.39
CA ALA A 150 -6.12 23.09 -6.57
C ALA A 150 -4.59 23.14 -6.48
N LYS A 151 -3.94 24.09 -7.18
CA LYS A 151 -2.49 24.33 -7.14
C LYS A 151 -2.01 24.66 -5.72
N ASN A 152 -2.74 25.52 -4.99
CA ASN A 152 -2.40 25.85 -3.60
C ASN A 152 -2.51 24.62 -2.67
N SER A 153 -3.52 23.78 -2.87
CA SER A 153 -3.70 22.55 -2.08
C SER A 153 -2.60 21.52 -2.38
N LEU A 154 -2.17 21.42 -3.64
CA LEU A 154 -1.07 20.55 -4.05
C LEU A 154 0.24 21.01 -3.39
N ALA A 155 0.56 22.31 -3.46
CA ALA A 155 1.75 22.86 -2.81
C ALA A 155 1.75 22.60 -1.29
N THR A 156 0.58 22.71 -0.65
CA THR A 156 0.41 22.37 0.77
C THR A 156 0.72 20.88 1.03
N ALA A 157 0.22 19.99 0.17
CA ALA A 157 0.47 18.56 0.28
C ALA A 157 1.96 18.21 0.08
N GLU A 158 2.62 18.88 -0.86
CA GLU A 158 4.05 18.71 -1.16
C GLU A 158 4.95 19.16 0.01
N ALA A 159 4.57 20.23 0.70
CA ALA A 159 5.27 20.74 1.88
C ALA A 159 5.01 19.90 3.16
N THR A 160 3.93 19.11 3.19
CA THR A 160 3.55 18.33 4.37
C THR A 160 4.19 16.95 4.36
N VAL A 161 4.86 16.54 5.43
CA VAL A 161 5.52 15.23 5.56
C VAL A 161 4.54 14.17 6.08
N GLY A 162 4.74 12.92 5.66
CA GLY A 162 4.01 11.77 6.19
C GLY A 162 2.50 11.76 5.86
N PRO A 163 1.70 11.04 6.64
CA PRO A 163 0.25 10.87 6.41
C PRO A 163 -0.56 12.18 6.45
N ALA A 164 -0.05 13.22 7.11
CA ALA A 164 -0.71 14.53 7.19
C ALA A 164 -0.86 15.20 5.80
N ALA A 165 -0.14 14.74 4.78
CA ALA A 165 -0.27 15.24 3.41
C ALA A 165 -1.57 14.79 2.71
N PHE A 166 -2.20 13.70 3.15
CA PHE A 166 -3.34 13.10 2.44
C PHE A 166 -4.53 14.05 2.28
N PRO A 167 -5.01 14.76 3.32
CA PRO A 167 -6.16 15.65 3.17
C PRO A 167 -5.91 16.78 2.14
N ALA A 168 -4.69 17.31 2.07
CA ALA A 168 -4.33 18.35 1.12
C ALA A 168 -4.20 17.79 -0.32
N ALA A 169 -3.65 16.59 -0.48
CA ALA A 169 -3.55 15.91 -1.76
C ALA A 169 -4.94 15.54 -2.33
N ASP A 170 -5.83 14.99 -1.50
CA ASP A 170 -7.20 14.65 -1.88
C ASP A 170 -8.01 15.91 -2.21
N ARG A 171 -7.81 16.98 -1.42
CA ARG A 171 -8.39 18.28 -1.73
C ARG A 171 -7.93 18.72 -3.12
N ALA A 172 -6.63 18.79 -3.38
CA ALA A 172 -6.06 19.19 -4.66
C ALA A 172 -6.64 18.39 -5.85
N LEU A 173 -6.72 17.07 -5.72
CA LEU A 173 -7.31 16.18 -6.72
C LEU A 173 -8.77 16.53 -7.01
N ASN A 174 -9.60 16.69 -5.98
CA ASN A 174 -11.01 17.04 -6.12
C ASN A 174 -11.19 18.45 -6.74
N LEU A 175 -10.39 19.42 -6.29
CA LEU A 175 -10.42 20.78 -6.82
C LEU A 175 -10.05 20.80 -8.31
N ALA A 176 -9.04 20.03 -8.71
CA ALA A 176 -8.60 19.94 -10.10
C ALA A 176 -9.66 19.30 -11.01
N ARG A 177 -10.28 18.20 -10.56
CA ARG A 177 -11.38 17.55 -11.30
C ARG A 177 -12.58 18.48 -11.48
N GLU A 178 -12.93 19.25 -10.46
CA GLU A 178 -14.00 20.24 -10.55
C GLU A 178 -13.64 21.37 -11.51
N ALA A 179 -12.39 21.85 -11.48
CA ALA A 179 -11.89 22.86 -12.43
C ALA A 179 -12.00 22.36 -13.88
N LEU A 180 -11.59 21.12 -14.14
CA LEU A 180 -11.69 20.49 -15.44
C LEU A 180 -13.14 20.35 -15.89
N ARG A 181 -14.05 19.90 -15.02
CA ARG A 181 -15.48 19.77 -15.36
C ARG A 181 -16.09 21.12 -15.73
N LEU A 182 -15.85 22.15 -14.91
CA LEU A 182 -16.33 23.51 -15.20
C LEU A 182 -15.77 24.03 -16.53
N ALA A 183 -14.49 23.77 -16.82
CA ALA A 183 -13.88 24.16 -18.07
C ALA A 183 -14.47 23.43 -19.29
N GLN A 184 -14.77 22.13 -19.15
CA GLN A 184 -15.44 21.34 -20.19
C GLN A 184 -16.87 21.84 -20.43
N ASP A 185 -17.61 22.12 -19.35
CA ASP A 185 -18.97 22.70 -19.42
C ASP A 185 -18.92 24.05 -20.16
N ASP A 186 -18.00 24.95 -19.80
CA ASP A 186 -17.82 26.24 -20.46
C ASP A 186 -17.43 26.10 -21.94
N ALA A 187 -16.55 25.16 -22.27
CA ALA A 187 -16.12 24.89 -23.65
C ALA A 187 -17.24 24.28 -24.52
N SER A 188 -18.19 23.57 -23.91
CA SER A 188 -19.33 22.95 -24.60
C SER A 188 -20.50 23.90 -24.86
N ARG A 189 -20.53 25.07 -24.18
CA ARG A 189 -21.60 26.05 -24.38
C ARG A 189 -21.56 26.56 -25.82
N PRO A 190 -22.68 26.52 -26.55
CA PRO A 190 -22.78 27.16 -27.85
C PRO A 190 -22.40 28.62 -27.69
N GLN A 191 -21.23 29.01 -28.20
CA GLN A 191 -20.91 30.41 -28.40
C GLN A 191 -22.07 30.93 -29.26
N TYR A 192 -22.91 31.81 -28.72
CA TYR A 192 -24.02 32.40 -29.43
C TYR A 192 -23.46 33.30 -30.53
N THR A 193 -22.96 32.67 -31.59
CA THR A 193 -22.47 33.24 -32.83
C THR A 193 -23.71 33.51 -33.68
N GLY A 194 -24.49 34.50 -33.25
CA GLY A 194 -25.79 34.77 -33.86
C GLY A 194 -26.41 36.12 -33.52
N ARG A 195 -25.66 37.08 -32.99
CA ARG A 195 -26.10 38.49 -32.90
C ARG A 195 -25.07 39.44 -33.51
N TYR A 196 -24.62 39.09 -34.70
CA TYR A 196 -24.08 40.03 -35.70
C TYR A 196 -24.94 39.95 -36.97
N GLY A 197 -26.24 40.15 -36.80
CA GLY A 197 -27.15 40.58 -37.86
C GLY A 197 -27.63 41.98 -37.49
N GLY A 198 -26.99 43.00 -38.08
CA GLY A 198 -27.24 44.40 -37.76
C GLY A 198 -28.69 44.83 -38.07
N PRO A 199 -29.30 45.74 -37.28
CA PRO A 199 -30.65 46.27 -37.55
C PRO A 199 -30.79 47.24 -38.74
N TYR A 200 -29.78 47.39 -39.60
CA TYR A 200 -29.74 48.47 -40.61
C TYR A 200 -29.34 47.93 -42.00
N GLY A 201 -30.33 47.78 -42.90
CA GLY A 201 -30.14 47.58 -44.34
C GLY A 201 -31.36 46.94 -45.04
N PRO A 202 -31.75 47.35 -46.25
CA PRO A 202 -33.05 47.97 -46.48
C PRO A 202 -34.05 47.16 -47.34
N TYR A 203 -35.35 47.40 -47.09
CA TYR A 203 -36.46 47.29 -48.05
C TYR A 203 -36.34 46.24 -49.18
N GLY A 204 -36.71 44.99 -48.86
CA GLY A 204 -37.02 43.94 -49.84
C GLY A 204 -38.46 43.48 -49.71
N ARG A 205 -39.41 44.33 -50.09
CA ARG A 205 -40.84 44.03 -50.20
C ARG A 205 -41.07 43.13 -51.41
N GLY A 206 -41.52 41.89 -51.20
CA GLY A 206 -42.21 41.13 -52.24
C GLY A 206 -41.96 39.62 -52.17
N GLY A 207 -43.05 38.84 -52.18
CA GLY A 207 -42.96 37.41 -52.48
C GLY A 207 -43.74 36.49 -51.54
N ARG A 208 -45.04 36.76 -51.37
CA ARG A 208 -46.00 35.73 -50.95
C ARG A 208 -46.19 34.76 -52.12
N GLY A 209 -46.01 33.46 -51.88
CA GLY A 209 -46.68 32.40 -52.65
C GLY A 209 -45.78 31.27 -53.13
N GLY A 210 -46.20 30.03 -52.85
CA GLY A 210 -45.80 28.86 -53.64
C GLY A 210 -45.44 27.63 -52.82
N SER A 211 -46.44 26.78 -52.58
CA SER A 211 -46.25 25.37 -52.23
C SER A 211 -45.55 24.60 -53.38
N GLY A 212 -44.66 23.68 -53.04
CA GLY A 212 -44.02 22.70 -53.94
C GLY A 212 -42.92 21.98 -53.15
N THR A 213 -43.16 20.84 -52.47
CA THR A 213 -43.15 19.46 -53.02
C THR A 213 -41.96 19.16 -53.93
N GLY A 214 -41.11 18.22 -53.51
CA GLY A 214 -39.97 17.67 -54.28
C GLY A 214 -38.63 18.04 -53.64
N ALA A 215 -38.05 17.18 -52.80
CA ALA A 215 -36.94 16.28 -53.18
C ALA A 215 -35.74 17.08 -53.72
N LEU A 216 -34.57 17.04 -53.09
CA LEU A 216 -33.58 15.99 -53.29
C LEU A 216 -32.55 16.01 -52.14
N VAL A 217 -32.40 14.90 -51.42
CA VAL A 217 -31.18 14.05 -51.39
C VAL A 217 -30.00 14.65 -50.60
N GLY A 218 -29.70 14.04 -49.46
CA GLY A 218 -28.49 14.35 -48.69
C GLY A 218 -28.33 13.56 -47.38
N GLY A 219 -28.25 12.22 -47.48
CA GLY A 219 -27.51 11.40 -46.51
C GLY A 219 -28.19 11.03 -45.18
N MET A 220 -29.01 9.98 -45.21
CA MET A 220 -29.21 9.11 -44.04
C MET A 220 -28.17 7.99 -44.08
N ILE A 221 -27.28 7.89 -43.09
CA ILE A 221 -26.68 6.64 -42.62
C ILE A 221 -26.57 6.67 -41.10
N ALA A 222 -27.21 5.66 -40.48
CA ALA A 222 -26.95 4.96 -39.22
C ALA A 222 -26.75 5.77 -37.92
N GLY A 223 -27.41 5.46 -36.80
CA GLY A 223 -28.17 4.25 -36.51
C GLY A 223 -29.00 4.39 -35.23
N ALA A 224 -30.15 3.74 -35.27
CA ALA A 224 -30.89 3.33 -34.09
C ALA A 224 -30.30 2.00 -33.58
N LEU A 225 -30.04 1.92 -32.28
CA LEU A 225 -29.75 0.78 -31.40
C LEU A 225 -29.23 1.44 -30.11
N ILE A 226 -29.83 1.44 -28.92
CA ILE A 226 -30.57 0.45 -28.13
C ILE A 226 -31.29 1.29 -27.04
N GLN A 227 -32.62 1.35 -27.03
CA GLN A 227 -33.51 0.57 -26.18
C GLN A 227 -33.21 0.64 -24.66
N GLY A 228 -34.14 1.27 -23.94
CA GLY A 228 -34.21 1.20 -22.48
C GLY A 228 -34.67 -0.15 -21.96
N MET A 229 -34.31 -0.42 -20.71
CA MET A 229 -34.71 -1.46 -19.74
C MET A 229 -33.50 -1.53 -18.78
N THR A 230 -33.53 -1.44 -17.46
CA THR A 230 -34.44 -1.92 -16.41
C THR A 230 -33.84 -1.40 -15.09
N ARG A 231 -34.58 -0.66 -14.25
CA ARG A 231 -35.10 -1.14 -12.95
C ARG A 231 -34.41 -2.39 -12.38
N GLY A 232 -33.71 -2.22 -11.26
CA GLY A 232 -33.66 -3.10 -10.08
C GLY A 232 -33.33 -4.59 -10.24
N ALA A 233 -32.17 -4.99 -9.72
CA ALA A 233 -31.81 -6.26 -9.05
C ALA A 233 -30.26 -6.25 -9.00
N GLY A 234 -29.57 -6.50 -7.88
CA GLY A 234 -29.64 -7.73 -7.12
C GLY A 234 -28.49 -8.66 -7.55
N SER A 235 -27.66 -9.05 -6.58
CA SER A 235 -26.73 -10.21 -6.55
C SER A 235 -25.47 -10.24 -7.44
N SER A 236 -24.32 -10.22 -6.73
CA SER A 236 -23.34 -11.31 -6.55
C SER A 236 -22.60 -11.95 -7.73
N PHE A 237 -21.40 -12.47 -7.42
CA PHE A 237 -20.44 -13.27 -8.20
C PHE A 237 -19.53 -12.46 -9.15
N GLY A 238 -18.20 -12.55 -9.17
CA GLY A 238 -17.28 -13.62 -8.75
C GLY A 238 -16.54 -14.15 -10.00
N SER A 239 -15.20 -14.27 -9.96
CA SER A 239 -14.34 -14.94 -10.96
C SER A 239 -14.31 -14.31 -12.38
N GLY A 240 -13.24 -14.23 -13.16
CA GLY A 240 -11.88 -14.76 -13.10
C GLY A 240 -11.28 -14.60 -14.51
N SER A 241 -9.98 -14.29 -14.55
CA SER A 241 -8.96 -14.64 -15.55
C SER A 241 -9.17 -14.35 -17.06
N SER A 242 -8.16 -13.67 -17.64
CA SER A 242 -7.25 -14.20 -18.69
C SER A 242 -6.92 -13.16 -19.75
N TRP A 243 -5.82 -12.42 -19.57
CA TRP A 243 -5.00 -11.95 -20.70
C TRP A 243 -3.55 -12.30 -20.39
N GLY A 244 -3.08 -13.36 -21.06
CA GLY A 244 -1.71 -13.83 -21.05
C GLY A 244 -0.98 -13.46 -22.33
N GLY A 245 0.35 -13.67 -22.28
CA GLY A 245 1.30 -13.63 -23.39
C GLY A 245 2.32 -12.51 -23.22
N GLY A 246 3.61 -12.74 -23.04
CA GLY A 246 4.43 -13.96 -23.11
C GLY A 246 5.84 -13.55 -23.55
N LEU A 247 6.86 -14.03 -22.83
CA LEU A 247 8.32 -14.09 -23.11
C LEU A 247 8.90 -14.68 -21.81
N GLY A 248 9.53 -15.85 -21.69
CA GLY A 248 10.28 -16.64 -22.65
C GLY A 248 11.69 -16.84 -22.09
N GLY A 249 11.93 -17.97 -21.41
CA GLY A 249 13.23 -18.41 -20.87
C GLY A 249 13.31 -18.33 -19.35
N GLY A 250 13.65 -19.35 -18.58
CA GLY A 250 14.21 -20.69 -18.83
C GLY A 250 15.01 -21.06 -17.58
N GLY A 251 14.80 -22.26 -17.02
CA GLY A 251 15.60 -22.78 -15.90
C GLY A 251 14.74 -23.31 -14.75
N GLY A 252 14.55 -24.62 -14.72
CA GLY A 252 13.83 -25.32 -13.66
C GLY A 252 14.76 -25.93 -12.61
N PHE A 253 14.27 -25.95 -11.37
CA PHE A 253 14.52 -26.93 -10.29
C PHE A 253 13.22 -26.86 -9.44
N GLY A 254 12.32 -27.87 -9.39
CA GLY A 254 12.41 -29.12 -8.62
C GLY A 254 12.70 -28.81 -7.15
N ARG A 255 11.90 -29.09 -6.11
CA ARG A 255 10.88 -30.10 -5.73
C ARG A 255 10.12 -29.46 -4.52
N GLY A 256 8.88 -29.74 -4.13
CA GLY A 256 8.13 -30.99 -4.14
C GLY A 256 8.19 -31.71 -2.79
N PHE A 257 7.57 -31.15 -1.73
CA PHE A 257 7.11 -31.82 -0.49
C PHE A 257 5.94 -30.98 0.06
N GLY A 258 4.73 -31.45 0.41
CA GLY A 258 4.21 -32.79 0.58
C GLY A 258 4.05 -33.15 2.06
N GLY A 259 2.88 -32.88 2.67
CA GLY A 259 2.31 -33.73 3.73
C GLY A 259 1.84 -33.08 5.04
N GLY A 260 0.56 -33.35 5.39
CA GLY A 260 0.00 -33.49 6.77
C GLY A 260 -0.36 -32.19 7.51
N GLY A 261 -1.53 -31.94 8.10
CA GLY A 261 -2.66 -32.79 8.47
C GLY A 261 -2.77 -32.97 9.99
N PHE A 262 -3.44 -32.05 10.71
CA PHE A 262 -4.05 -32.21 12.06
C PHE A 262 -5.12 -31.09 12.20
N SER A 263 -6.44 -31.30 12.31
CA SER A 263 -7.28 -31.93 13.35
C SER A 263 -7.29 -31.20 14.71
N GLY A 264 -8.47 -30.67 15.06
CA GLY A 264 -8.86 -30.22 16.42
C GLY A 264 -9.31 -28.75 16.44
N GLY A 265 -10.50 -28.34 16.86
CA GLY A 265 -11.63 -29.02 17.48
C GLY A 265 -12.41 -27.98 18.31
N GLY A 266 -13.73 -27.87 18.10
CA GLY A 266 -14.71 -27.24 19.01
C GLY A 266 -14.54 -25.73 19.29
N ALA A 267 -15.55 -24.95 19.66
CA ALA A 267 -16.95 -25.19 19.93
C ALA A 267 -17.67 -23.84 19.82
N GLY A 268 -18.72 -23.78 18.98
CA GLY A 268 -19.78 -22.78 19.14
C GLY A 268 -20.75 -23.31 20.20
N GLY A 269 -20.99 -22.54 21.24
CA GLY A 269 -21.89 -22.92 22.33
C GLY A 269 -22.44 -21.67 23.01
N TRP A 270 -23.70 -21.39 22.70
CA TRP A 270 -24.48 -20.29 23.25
C TRP A 270 -24.84 -20.58 24.71
N GLY A 271 -24.68 -19.58 25.57
CA GLY A 271 -25.27 -19.49 26.91
C GLY A 271 -25.09 -18.05 27.40
N GLY A 272 -26.04 -17.32 27.94
CA GLY A 272 -27.34 -17.67 28.49
C GLY A 272 -27.50 -16.90 29.81
N GLY A 273 -28.47 -15.98 29.87
CA GLY A 273 -28.94 -15.30 31.11
C GLY A 273 -27.94 -14.30 31.71
N GLY A 274 -28.32 -13.20 32.35
CA GLY A 274 -29.59 -12.82 32.94
C GLY A 274 -29.32 -12.19 34.32
N ALA A 275 -29.72 -10.91 34.46
CA ALA A 275 -30.18 -10.23 35.69
C ALA A 275 -29.26 -10.07 36.92
N GLY A 276 -29.16 -8.79 37.36
CA GLY A 276 -29.11 -8.37 38.77
C GLY A 276 -27.80 -8.62 39.51
N GLY A 277 -27.30 -7.80 40.43
CA GLY A 277 -27.80 -6.62 41.10
C GLY A 277 -26.78 -6.28 42.19
N ARG A 278 -26.37 -5.02 42.24
CA ARG A 278 -25.90 -4.25 43.42
C ARG A 278 -26.08 -4.94 44.79
N PHE A 279 -24.96 -5.14 45.48
CA PHE A 279 -24.71 -4.78 46.88
C PHE A 279 -23.23 -4.41 47.01
#